data_AF-A0A315X8I9-F1
#
_entry.id   AF-A0A315X8I9-F1
#
_cell.length_a   1.000
_cell.length_b   1.000
_cell.length_c   1.000
_cell.angle_alpha   90.00
_cell.angle_beta   90.00
_cell.angle_gamma   90.00
#
_symmetry.space_group_name_H-M   'P 1'
#
loop_
_entity.id
_entity.type
_entity.pdbx_description
1 polymer ?
#
loop_
_entity_poly.entity_id
_entity_poly.type
_entity_poly.pdbx_seq_one_letter_code
_entity_poly.pdbx_strand_id
1 'polypeptide(L)'
;MLTEDALGRSAGLAALALAAAEQAVRNGQFNLAKVLRATAHAHRALAHGLARERLGVLEPASLIEHALDSTRSLLAETMPVSTQPGAAASAAAILDKALVSLQDQPDVSERDVAQFLWGCHLCGYLAEGRRPDSCPVCGALAPDFEMFAPFYAQTSERLGRMSPHEILDTLFSSPAALEAEIRAATPAMLAARPAEGEWSLSELVAHIIETDLLFAARVHAVLAQNDAPVDGQVMPWLLHVGKGYESLDAAALIDRFRNSRSASLALIQDLAPRDWARRANMRGSVATLLDFGTWIANHDTGHLQQVRRMVRQLRV
;
A
#
# COMPACT_ATOMS: atom_id res chain seq x y z
N MET A 1 25.83 -19.22 5.43
CA MET A 1 26.70 -18.22 4.77
C MET A 1 26.28 -18.03 3.31
N LEU A 2 25.00 -17.69 3.06
CA LEU A 2 24.60 -17.09 1.78
C LEU A 2 24.84 -15.59 1.96
N THR A 3 26.11 -15.22 1.86
CA THR A 3 26.68 -13.96 2.34
C THR A 3 26.34 -12.81 1.38
N GLU A 4 26.35 -11.57 1.89
CA GLU A 4 25.94 -10.30 1.25
C GLU A 4 26.19 -10.15 -0.26
N ASP A 5 27.24 -10.80 -0.74
CA ASP A 5 27.64 -10.97 -2.12
C ASP A 5 26.51 -11.44 -3.06
N ALA A 6 25.65 -12.38 -2.66
CA ALA A 6 24.55 -12.86 -3.53
C ALA A 6 23.43 -11.84 -3.71
N LEU A 7 23.06 -11.15 -2.64
CA LEU A 7 22.07 -10.07 -2.65
C LEU A 7 22.59 -8.90 -3.50
N GLY A 8 23.80 -8.43 -3.19
CA GLY A 8 24.45 -7.32 -3.88
C GLY A 8 24.63 -7.59 -5.38
N ARG A 9 25.09 -8.78 -5.77
CA ARG A 9 25.19 -9.18 -7.18
C ARG A 9 23.83 -9.20 -7.89
N SER A 10 22.78 -9.71 -7.25
CA SER A 10 21.46 -9.77 -7.87
C SER A 10 20.88 -8.37 -8.06
N ALA A 11 20.96 -7.52 -7.03
CA ALA A 11 20.53 -6.13 -7.12
C ALA A 11 21.34 -5.34 -8.18
N GLY A 12 22.66 -5.50 -8.18
CA GLY A 12 23.56 -4.85 -9.15
C GLY A 12 23.30 -5.30 -10.59
N LEU A 13 23.12 -6.61 -10.82
CA LEU A 13 22.81 -7.14 -12.15
C LEU A 13 21.46 -6.66 -12.66
N ALA A 14 20.46 -6.51 -11.78
CA ALA A 14 19.19 -5.92 -12.16
C ALA A 14 19.36 -4.48 -12.69
N ALA A 15 20.12 -3.64 -11.97
CA ALA A 15 20.38 -2.26 -12.39
C ALA A 15 21.16 -2.20 -13.73
N LEU A 16 22.22 -3.00 -13.86
CA LEU A 16 23.03 -3.07 -15.08
C LEU A 16 22.22 -3.53 -16.28
N ALA A 17 21.34 -4.53 -16.11
CA ALA A 17 20.50 -5.03 -17.19
C ALA A 17 19.47 -4.00 -17.66
N LEU A 18 18.91 -3.16 -16.76
CA LEU A 18 18.04 -2.05 -17.16
C LEU A 18 18.79 -0.98 -17.94
N ALA A 19 19.96 -0.56 -17.47
CA ALA A 19 20.81 0.41 -18.18
C ALA A 19 21.20 -0.09 -19.58
N ALA A 20 21.58 -1.37 -19.69
CA ALA A 20 21.87 -2.01 -20.97
C ALA A 20 20.64 -2.10 -21.88
N ALA A 21 19.45 -2.32 -21.33
CA ALA A 21 18.20 -2.33 -22.09
C ALA A 21 17.87 -0.96 -22.69
N GLU A 22 18.10 0.12 -21.94
CA GLU A 22 17.94 1.49 -22.45
C GLU A 22 18.91 1.79 -23.59
N GLN A 23 20.17 1.39 -23.44
CA GLN A 23 21.16 1.51 -24.52
C GLN A 23 20.72 0.73 -25.76
N ALA A 24 20.23 -0.50 -25.58
CA ALA A 24 19.71 -1.32 -26.67
C ALA A 24 18.52 -0.63 -27.37
N VAL A 25 17.60 0.00 -26.63
CA VAL A 25 16.51 0.79 -27.24
C VAL A 25 17.04 1.97 -28.05
N ARG A 26 17.99 2.75 -27.51
CA ARG A 26 18.60 3.87 -28.24
C ARG A 26 19.28 3.42 -29.54
N ASN A 27 19.73 2.17 -29.58
CA ASN A 27 20.33 1.54 -30.75
C ASN A 27 19.33 0.80 -31.67
N GLY A 28 18.00 0.88 -31.41
CA GLY A 28 16.98 0.19 -32.19
C GLY A 28 16.89 -1.33 -31.96
N GLN A 29 17.56 -1.86 -30.93
CA GLN A 29 17.66 -3.29 -30.62
C GLN A 29 16.55 -3.75 -29.65
N PHE A 30 15.29 -3.63 -30.05
CA PHE A 30 14.14 -3.85 -29.17
C PHE A 30 14.05 -5.28 -28.59
N ASN A 31 14.45 -6.30 -29.35
CA ASN A 31 14.46 -7.69 -28.86
C ASN A 31 15.53 -7.92 -27.79
N LEU A 32 16.70 -7.30 -27.93
CA LEU A 32 17.74 -7.34 -26.90
C LEU A 32 17.27 -6.61 -25.65
N ALA A 33 16.68 -5.42 -25.80
CA ALA A 33 16.11 -4.67 -24.69
C ALA A 33 15.02 -5.46 -23.94
N LYS A 34 14.17 -6.21 -24.65
CA LYS A 34 13.16 -7.10 -24.05
C LYS A 34 13.81 -8.19 -23.18
N VAL A 35 14.84 -8.86 -23.69
CA VAL A 35 15.57 -9.91 -22.93
C VAL A 35 16.22 -9.31 -21.68
N LEU A 36 16.92 -8.18 -21.82
CA LEU A 36 17.60 -7.51 -20.71
C LEU A 36 16.61 -7.04 -19.62
N ARG A 37 15.45 -6.51 -20.00
CA ARG A 37 14.37 -6.17 -19.03
C ARG A 37 13.84 -7.39 -18.30
N ALA A 38 13.68 -8.53 -18.99
CA ALA A 38 13.25 -9.78 -18.36
C ALA A 38 14.31 -10.30 -17.36
N THR A 39 15.59 -10.22 -17.72
CA THR A 39 16.71 -10.53 -16.82
C THR A 39 16.69 -9.62 -15.58
N ALA A 40 16.51 -8.32 -15.77
CA ALA A 40 16.41 -7.38 -14.65
C ALA A 40 15.24 -7.70 -13.70
N HIS A 41 14.10 -8.11 -14.24
CA HIS A 41 12.96 -8.56 -13.44
C HIS A 41 13.31 -9.79 -12.59
N ALA A 42 13.91 -10.82 -13.19
CA ALA A 42 14.30 -12.04 -12.48
C ALA A 42 15.26 -11.74 -11.32
N HIS A 43 16.28 -10.91 -11.56
CA HIS A 43 17.27 -10.57 -10.54
C HIS A 43 16.70 -9.66 -9.43
N ARG A 44 15.77 -8.75 -9.73
CA ARG A 44 15.03 -8.02 -8.67
C ARG A 44 14.23 -8.96 -7.78
N ALA A 45 13.54 -9.94 -8.36
CA ALA A 45 12.76 -10.92 -7.60
C ALA A 45 13.66 -11.78 -6.69
N LEU A 46 14.83 -12.20 -7.19
CA LEU A 46 15.83 -12.93 -6.40
C LEU A 46 16.41 -12.07 -5.29
N ALA A 47 16.82 -10.84 -5.59
CA ALA A 47 17.34 -9.90 -4.59
C ALA A 47 16.32 -9.65 -3.48
N HIS A 48 15.04 -9.45 -3.84
CA HIS A 48 13.97 -9.28 -2.87
C HIS A 48 13.76 -10.50 -1.97
N GLY A 49 13.81 -11.72 -2.53
CA GLY A 49 13.75 -12.96 -1.73
C GLY A 49 14.89 -13.08 -0.72
N LEU A 50 16.13 -12.84 -1.17
CA LEU A 50 17.33 -12.86 -0.32
C LEU A 50 17.27 -11.78 0.77
N ALA A 51 16.80 -10.58 0.43
CA ALA A 51 16.63 -9.48 1.38
C ALA A 51 15.63 -9.82 2.49
N ARG A 52 14.51 -10.48 2.15
CA ARG A 52 13.51 -10.93 3.14
C ARG A 52 14.09 -11.94 4.13
N GLU A 53 14.85 -12.93 3.64
CA GLU A 53 15.52 -13.90 4.51
C GLU A 53 16.54 -13.24 5.43
N ARG A 54 17.26 -12.22 4.93
CA ARG A 54 18.25 -11.46 5.71
C ARG A 54 17.62 -10.58 6.78
N LEU A 55 16.56 -9.84 6.44
CA LEU A 55 15.89 -8.93 7.37
C LEU A 55 15.23 -9.71 8.51
N GLY A 56 14.68 -10.89 8.24
CA GLY A 56 13.97 -11.68 9.25
C GLY A 56 12.74 -10.94 9.77
N VAL A 57 12.47 -11.04 11.08
CA VAL A 57 11.40 -10.31 11.77
C VAL A 57 12.06 -9.24 12.64
N LEU A 58 11.80 -7.98 12.32
CA LEU A 58 12.31 -6.81 13.04
C LEU A 58 11.16 -5.97 13.55
N GLU A 59 11.40 -5.25 14.65
CA GLU A 59 10.50 -4.20 15.11
C GLU A 59 10.46 -3.03 14.11
N PRO A 60 9.35 -2.27 14.02
CA PRO A 60 9.18 -1.20 13.04
C PRO A 60 10.33 -0.18 13.01
N ALA A 61 10.79 0.29 14.18
CA ALA A 61 11.89 1.25 14.26
C ALA A 61 13.18 0.68 13.65
N SER A 62 13.49 -0.59 13.93
CA SER A 62 14.69 -1.26 13.38
C SER A 62 14.62 -1.46 11.86
N LEU A 63 13.41 -1.58 11.28
CA LEU A 63 13.25 -1.59 9.82
C LEU A 63 13.65 -0.23 9.22
N ILE A 64 13.20 0.86 9.83
CA ILE A 64 13.51 2.23 9.38
C ILE A 64 14.99 2.55 9.59
N GLU A 65 15.56 2.20 10.75
CA GLU A 65 16.99 2.38 11.06
C GLU A 65 17.89 1.69 10.02
N HIS A 66 17.58 0.44 9.67
CA HIS A 66 18.37 -0.29 8.67
C HIS A 66 18.37 0.39 7.29
N ALA A 67 17.21 0.91 6.87
CA ALA A 67 17.07 1.66 5.62
C ALA A 67 17.78 3.02 5.68
N LEU A 68 17.67 3.72 6.82
CA LEU A 68 18.24 5.03 7.05
C LEU A 68 19.76 4.99 7.08
N ASP A 69 20.36 4.03 7.78
CA ASP A 69 21.81 3.85 7.84
C ASP A 69 22.38 3.58 6.45
N SER A 70 21.74 2.68 5.69
CA SER A 70 22.13 2.39 4.31
C SER A 70 22.05 3.65 3.43
N THR A 71 20.99 4.46 3.59
CA THR A 71 20.79 5.69 2.82
C THR A 71 21.81 6.77 3.19
N ARG A 72 22.14 6.93 4.48
CA ARG A 72 23.16 7.86 4.97
C ARG A 72 24.56 7.46 4.53
N SER A 73 24.88 6.17 4.50
CA SER A 73 26.14 5.68 3.95
C SER A 73 26.31 6.12 2.50
N LEU A 74 25.27 5.96 1.67
CA LEU A 74 25.31 6.40 0.27
C LEU A 74 25.48 7.92 0.11
N LEU A 75 24.89 8.73 1.00
CA LEU A 75 25.07 10.18 1.00
C LEU A 75 26.50 10.61 1.35
N ALA A 76 27.20 9.83 2.16
CA ALA A 76 28.59 10.09 2.54
C ALA A 76 29.60 9.73 1.43
N GLU A 77 29.19 8.91 0.45
CA GLU A 77 30.04 8.50 -0.66
C GLU A 77 30.15 9.59 -1.74
N THR A 78 31.34 9.74 -2.33
CA THR A 78 31.53 10.63 -3.49
C THR A 78 30.97 9.98 -4.74
N MET A 79 29.85 10.50 -5.23
CA MET A 79 29.12 9.95 -6.38
C MET A 79 29.43 10.69 -7.69
N PRO A 80 29.34 10.02 -8.86
CA PRO A 80 29.44 10.68 -10.16
C PRO A 80 28.45 11.85 -10.29
N VAL A 81 28.80 12.91 -11.04
CA VAL A 81 27.90 14.05 -11.27
C VAL A 81 26.58 13.63 -11.92
N SER A 82 26.56 12.51 -12.66
CA SER A 82 25.36 11.96 -13.29
C SER A 82 24.37 11.32 -12.30
N THR A 83 24.80 11.03 -11.07
CA THR A 83 23.95 10.52 -10.00
C THR A 83 23.54 11.66 -9.09
N GLN A 84 22.24 11.89 -8.94
CA GLN A 84 21.70 13.02 -8.20
C GLN A 84 21.59 12.69 -6.71
N PRO A 85 22.38 13.31 -5.81
CA PRO A 85 22.33 13.03 -4.37
C PRO A 85 20.98 13.41 -3.73
N GLY A 86 20.16 14.21 -4.42
CA GLY A 86 18.83 14.62 -3.96
C GLY A 86 17.87 13.46 -3.67
N ALA A 87 18.05 12.30 -4.31
CA ALA A 87 17.25 11.11 -4.06
C ALA A 87 17.49 10.54 -2.66
N ALA A 88 18.75 10.20 -2.36
CA ALA A 88 19.13 9.68 -1.05
C ALA A 88 18.88 10.71 0.07
N ALA A 89 19.03 12.01 -0.22
CA ALA A 89 18.74 13.06 0.76
C ALA A 89 17.23 13.13 1.08
N SER A 90 16.37 13.11 0.06
CA SER A 90 14.91 13.08 0.26
C SER A 90 14.43 11.81 0.96
N ALA A 91 15.03 10.66 0.65
CA ALA A 91 14.72 9.39 1.31
C ALA A 91 15.16 9.39 2.79
N ALA A 92 16.38 9.86 3.08
CA ALA A 92 16.85 9.98 4.46
C ALA A 92 15.94 10.90 5.30
N ALA A 93 15.50 12.03 4.73
CA ALA A 93 14.61 12.95 5.43
C ALA A 93 13.24 12.32 5.77
N ILE A 94 12.66 11.53 4.87
CA ILE A 94 11.39 10.81 5.13
C ILE A 94 11.60 9.71 6.18
N LEU A 95 12.69 8.94 6.08
CA LEU A 95 13.03 7.89 7.03
C LEU A 95 13.30 8.44 8.44
N ASP A 96 13.96 9.59 8.54
CA ASP A 96 14.19 10.29 9.82
C ASP A 96 12.86 10.67 10.49
N LYS A 97 11.93 11.26 9.74
CA LYS A 97 10.58 11.59 10.26
C LYS A 97 9.81 10.34 10.68
N ALA A 98 9.87 9.28 9.88
CA ALA A 98 9.25 7.99 10.21
C ALA A 98 9.81 7.41 11.50
N LEU A 99 11.13 7.47 11.71
CA LEU A 99 11.78 6.98 12.92
C LEU A 99 11.36 7.79 14.15
N VAL A 100 11.27 9.13 14.03
CA VAL A 100 10.76 9.99 15.10
C VAL A 100 9.31 9.65 15.44
N SER A 101 8.45 9.50 14.42
CA SER A 101 7.05 9.10 14.64
C SER A 101 6.94 7.79 15.43
N LEU A 102 7.77 6.80 15.09
CA LEU A 102 7.79 5.48 15.74
C LEU A 102 8.31 5.50 17.19
N GLN A 103 8.89 6.61 17.68
CA GLN A 103 9.27 6.74 19.08
C GLN A 103 8.04 6.93 19.99
N ASP A 104 7.05 7.65 19.49
CA ASP A 104 5.87 8.05 20.26
C ASP A 104 4.64 7.16 19.99
N GLN A 105 4.64 6.44 18.86
CA GLN A 105 3.49 5.65 18.43
C GLN A 105 3.89 4.38 17.66
N PRO A 106 3.01 3.36 17.58
CA PRO A 106 3.37 2.04 17.05
C PRO A 106 3.33 1.92 15.52
N ASP A 107 3.19 3.05 14.83
CA ASP A 107 3.19 3.19 13.37
C ASP A 107 3.63 4.60 12.98
N VAL A 108 3.88 4.83 11.69
CA VAL A 108 4.18 6.18 11.19
C VAL A 108 2.88 6.96 11.02
N SER A 109 2.72 8.07 11.74
CA SER A 109 1.54 8.94 11.63
C SER A 109 1.50 9.65 10.30
N GLU A 110 0.30 9.82 9.74
CA GLU A 110 0.09 10.71 8.59
C GLU A 110 0.39 12.19 8.91
N ARG A 111 0.46 12.53 10.20
CA ARG A 111 0.88 13.86 10.68
C ARG A 111 2.38 14.10 10.48
N ASP A 112 3.18 13.04 10.61
CA ASP A 112 4.64 13.12 10.57
C ASP A 112 5.18 12.85 9.17
N VAL A 113 4.59 11.87 8.47
CA VAL A 113 4.90 11.53 7.08
C VAL A 113 3.61 11.52 6.28
N ALA A 114 3.54 12.33 5.22
CA ALA A 114 2.31 12.49 4.47
C ALA A 114 1.77 11.17 3.90
N GLN A 115 0.44 11.04 3.87
CA GLN A 115 -0.27 9.88 3.32
C GLN A 115 0.10 9.55 1.86
N PHE A 116 0.56 10.54 1.08
CA PHE A 116 1.00 10.33 -0.29
C PHE A 116 2.46 10.75 -0.43
N LEU A 117 3.30 9.83 -0.87
CA LEU A 117 4.66 10.10 -1.30
C LEU A 117 4.74 9.98 -2.82
N TRP A 118 5.64 10.74 -3.44
CA TRP A 118 5.85 10.74 -4.88
C TRP A 118 7.32 10.56 -5.21
N GLY A 119 7.67 9.48 -5.91
CA GLY A 119 9.04 9.20 -6.34
C GLY A 119 9.27 9.49 -7.81
N CYS A 120 10.26 10.32 -8.13
CA CYS A 120 10.65 10.60 -9.52
C CYS A 120 11.35 9.39 -10.15
N HIS A 121 10.83 8.84 -11.25
CA HIS A 121 11.41 7.71 -11.97
C HIS A 121 12.81 8.01 -12.55
N LEU A 122 13.12 9.28 -12.83
CA LEU A 122 14.37 9.66 -13.48
C LEU A 122 15.54 9.83 -12.50
N CYS A 123 15.29 10.39 -11.32
CA CYS A 123 16.36 10.67 -10.37
C CYS A 123 16.18 10.04 -8.99
N GLY A 124 14.98 9.56 -8.63
CA GLY A 124 14.68 8.97 -7.33
C GLY A 124 14.31 9.97 -6.23
N TYR A 125 14.16 11.26 -6.54
CA TYR A 125 13.66 12.26 -5.57
C TYR A 125 12.27 11.88 -5.04
N LEU A 126 12.11 11.94 -3.72
CA LEU A 126 10.84 11.71 -3.03
C LEU A 126 10.22 13.04 -2.57
N ALA A 127 8.93 13.23 -2.87
CA ALA A 127 8.14 14.36 -2.41
C ALA A 127 6.98 13.91 -1.51
N GLU A 128 6.62 14.72 -0.52
CA GLU A 128 5.49 14.46 0.39
C GLU A 128 4.24 15.26 -0.02
N GLY A 129 3.07 14.64 0.12
CA GLY A 129 1.76 15.27 -0.08
C GLY A 129 1.38 15.41 -1.56
N ARG A 130 1.35 16.65 -2.06
CA ARG A 130 0.91 16.92 -3.43
C ARG A 130 1.99 16.55 -4.43
N ARG A 131 1.60 15.86 -5.52
CA ARG A 131 2.50 15.60 -6.65
C ARG A 131 3.09 16.91 -7.21
N PRO A 132 4.42 17.04 -7.30
CA PRO A 132 5.05 18.20 -7.95
C PRO A 132 4.72 18.28 -9.44
N ASP A 133 4.59 19.51 -9.97
CA ASP A 133 4.43 19.72 -11.42
C ASP A 133 5.74 19.45 -12.19
N SER A 134 6.88 19.69 -11.53
CA SER A 134 8.23 19.34 -11.99
C SER A 134 9.12 18.92 -10.82
N CYS A 135 10.04 17.99 -11.07
CA CYS A 135 11.02 17.53 -10.10
C CYS A 135 12.06 18.61 -9.82
N PRO A 136 12.28 19.01 -8.55
CA PRO A 136 13.23 20.06 -8.19
C PRO A 136 14.70 19.63 -8.38
N VAL A 137 14.94 18.33 -8.56
CA VAL A 137 16.31 17.78 -8.70
C VAL A 137 16.71 17.65 -10.16
N CYS A 138 15.90 17.01 -11.00
CA CYS A 138 16.26 16.74 -12.40
C CYS A 138 15.37 17.42 -13.44
N GLY A 139 14.33 18.14 -13.03
CA GLY A 139 13.40 18.82 -13.95
C GLY A 139 12.37 17.91 -14.65
N ALA A 140 12.34 16.61 -14.31
CA ALA A 140 11.30 15.67 -14.77
C ALA A 140 9.89 16.22 -14.52
N LEU A 141 8.92 15.94 -15.39
CA LEU A 141 7.58 16.50 -15.25
C LEU A 141 6.70 15.61 -14.35
N ALA A 142 5.54 16.11 -13.92
CA ALA A 142 4.58 15.38 -13.11
C ALA A 142 4.25 13.93 -13.57
N PRO A 143 4.22 13.60 -14.88
CA PRO A 143 4.01 12.22 -15.33
C PRO A 143 5.15 11.25 -14.99
N ASP A 144 6.35 11.75 -14.68
CA ASP A 144 7.52 10.94 -14.31
C ASP A 144 7.57 10.59 -12.81
N PHE A 145 6.49 10.87 -12.06
CA PHE A 145 6.39 10.54 -10.64
C PHE A 145 5.49 9.32 -10.39
N GLU A 146 6.01 8.36 -9.64
CA GLU A 146 5.28 7.23 -9.05
C GLU A 146 4.65 7.65 -7.72
N MET A 147 3.42 7.23 -7.45
CA MET A 147 2.75 7.44 -6.16
C MET A 147 3.00 6.27 -5.23
N PHE A 148 3.28 6.56 -3.96
CA PHE A 148 3.27 5.60 -2.85
C PHE A 148 2.28 6.08 -1.79
N ALA A 149 1.36 5.23 -1.35
CA ALA A 149 0.31 5.56 -0.38
C ALA A 149 0.04 4.35 0.54
N PRO A 150 -0.58 4.53 1.73
CA PRO A 150 -1.09 3.45 2.55
C PRO A 150 -1.86 2.45 1.70
N PHE A 151 -1.32 1.24 1.68
CA PHE A 151 -1.52 0.29 0.61
C PHE A 151 -2.90 -0.32 0.68
N TYR A 152 -3.69 -0.21 -0.39
CA TYR A 152 -4.80 -1.15 -0.61
C TYR A 152 -4.95 -1.62 -2.06
N ALA A 153 -4.61 -0.84 -3.10
CA ALA A 153 -5.05 -1.15 -4.46
C ALA A 153 -4.00 -1.77 -5.40
N GLN A 154 -2.77 -1.23 -5.47
CA GLN A 154 -1.78 -1.64 -6.47
C GLN A 154 -0.34 -1.33 -6.02
N THR A 155 0.49 -2.35 -5.78
CA THR A 155 1.95 -2.20 -5.73
C THR A 155 2.60 -3.32 -6.54
N SER A 156 3.83 -3.08 -6.98
CA SER A 156 4.67 -4.11 -7.61
C SER A 156 5.01 -5.28 -6.67
N GLU A 157 4.72 -5.15 -5.38
CA GLU A 157 5.14 -6.01 -4.27
C GLU A 157 4.12 -7.14 -4.02
N ARG A 158 3.60 -7.78 -5.06
CA ARG A 158 2.65 -8.93 -5.02
C ARG A 158 1.34 -8.74 -4.25
N LEU A 159 1.19 -7.73 -3.41
CA LEU A 159 -0.08 -7.29 -2.88
C LEU A 159 -0.83 -6.59 -4.02
N GLY A 160 -1.88 -7.19 -4.55
CA GLY A 160 -2.47 -6.72 -5.81
C GLY A 160 -2.69 -7.80 -6.88
N ARG A 161 -2.35 -9.06 -6.60
CA ARG A 161 -2.57 -10.18 -7.53
C ARG A 161 -3.30 -11.32 -6.81
N MET A 162 -4.58 -11.10 -6.54
CA MET A 162 -5.44 -12.13 -5.98
C MET A 162 -6.33 -12.68 -7.09
N SER A 163 -6.50 -13.99 -7.11
CA SER A 163 -7.56 -14.63 -7.89
C SER A 163 -8.93 -14.30 -7.28
N PRO A 164 -10.02 -14.36 -8.06
CA PRO A 164 -11.38 -14.25 -7.53
C PRO A 164 -11.65 -15.14 -6.31
N HIS A 165 -11.08 -16.36 -6.30
CA HIS A 165 -11.23 -17.28 -5.17
C HIS A 165 -10.55 -16.77 -3.90
N GLU A 166 -9.29 -16.31 -3.99
CA GLU A 166 -8.58 -15.72 -2.84
C GLU A 166 -9.26 -14.46 -2.31
N ILE A 167 -9.83 -13.64 -3.21
CA ILE A 167 -10.63 -12.48 -2.84
C ILE A 167 -11.85 -12.94 -2.02
N LEU A 168 -12.65 -13.86 -2.56
CA LEU A 168 -13.85 -14.36 -1.89
C LEU A 168 -13.54 -14.98 -0.54
N ASP A 169 -12.50 -15.79 -0.42
CA ASP A 169 -12.08 -16.41 0.84
C ASP A 169 -11.70 -15.38 1.90
N THR A 170 -10.98 -14.33 1.49
CA THR A 170 -10.58 -13.23 2.38
C THR A 170 -11.81 -12.48 2.88
N LEU A 171 -12.71 -12.09 1.98
CA LEU A 171 -13.92 -11.33 2.33
C LEU A 171 -14.91 -12.18 3.14
N PHE A 172 -15.03 -13.48 2.84
CA PHE A 172 -15.88 -14.39 3.61
C PHE A 172 -15.40 -14.58 5.06
N SER A 173 -14.08 -14.68 5.27
CA SER A 173 -13.52 -14.93 6.59
C SER A 173 -13.35 -13.66 7.45
N SER A 174 -13.32 -12.47 6.84
CA SER A 174 -13.00 -11.23 7.55
C SER A 174 -13.96 -10.83 8.67
N PRO A 175 -15.31 -11.03 8.59
CA PRO A 175 -16.19 -10.70 9.72
C PRO A 175 -15.92 -11.52 10.97
N ALA A 176 -15.72 -12.83 10.81
CA ALA A 176 -15.41 -13.72 11.92
C ALA A 176 -14.04 -13.40 12.53
N ALA A 177 -13.06 -13.07 11.68
CA ALA A 177 -11.74 -12.67 12.13
C ALA A 177 -11.78 -11.35 12.91
N LEU A 178 -12.53 -10.35 12.44
CA LEU A 178 -12.68 -9.07 13.16
C LEU A 178 -13.41 -9.27 14.50
N GLU A 179 -14.51 -10.01 14.50
CA GLU A 179 -15.29 -10.32 15.70
C GLU A 179 -14.43 -11.02 16.76
N ALA A 180 -13.55 -11.94 16.38
CA ALA A 180 -12.64 -12.61 17.32
C ALA A 180 -11.73 -11.62 18.07
N GLU A 181 -11.35 -10.51 17.42
CA GLU A 181 -10.48 -9.49 18.04
C GLU A 181 -11.29 -8.54 18.95
N ILE A 182 -12.46 -8.08 18.49
CA ILE A 182 -13.16 -6.95 19.12
C ILE A 182 -14.35 -7.33 20.00
N ARG A 183 -14.84 -8.59 19.97
CA ARG A 183 -16.02 -9.01 20.77
C ARG A 183 -15.87 -8.71 22.26
N ALA A 184 -14.66 -8.87 22.79
CA ALA A 184 -14.36 -8.65 24.21
C ALA A 184 -13.85 -7.23 24.52
N ALA A 185 -13.83 -6.31 23.55
CA ALA A 185 -13.40 -4.94 23.77
C ALA A 185 -14.42 -4.20 24.66
N THR A 186 -13.92 -3.52 25.69
CA THR A 186 -14.76 -2.66 26.55
C THR A 186 -15.11 -1.36 25.82
N PRO A 187 -16.14 -0.60 26.26
CA PRO A 187 -16.43 0.71 25.70
C PRO A 187 -15.21 1.67 25.74
N ALA A 188 -14.39 1.58 26.79
CA ALA A 188 -13.16 2.36 26.90
C ALA A 188 -12.12 1.96 25.85
N MET A 189 -11.93 0.66 25.60
CA MET A 189 -11.02 0.18 24.53
C MET A 189 -11.50 0.60 23.14
N LEU A 190 -12.82 0.54 22.90
CA LEU A 190 -13.42 0.95 21.63
C LEU A 190 -13.20 2.45 21.34
N ALA A 191 -13.30 3.29 22.37
CA ALA A 191 -13.15 4.74 22.26
C ALA A 191 -11.69 5.23 22.32
N ALA A 192 -10.75 4.41 22.77
CA ALA A 192 -9.35 4.81 22.95
C ALA A 192 -8.67 5.07 21.60
N ARG A 193 -8.02 6.24 21.48
CA ARG A 193 -7.17 6.61 20.35
C ARG A 193 -5.69 6.43 20.74
N PRO A 194 -4.85 5.83 19.86
CA PRO A 194 -3.42 5.65 20.14
C PRO A 194 -2.67 6.98 20.32
N ALA A 195 -3.03 7.97 19.51
CA ALA A 195 -2.50 9.33 19.59
C ALA A 195 -3.58 10.31 19.12
N GLU A 196 -3.32 11.61 19.29
CA GLU A 196 -4.19 12.63 18.74
C GLU A 196 -4.24 12.51 17.20
N GLY A 197 -5.44 12.60 16.60
CA GLY A 197 -5.64 12.47 15.16
C GLY A 197 -5.66 11.04 14.61
N GLU A 198 -5.19 10.06 15.37
CA GLU A 198 -5.31 8.65 15.03
C GLU A 198 -6.73 8.13 15.32
N TRP A 199 -7.15 7.10 14.58
CA TRP A 199 -8.46 6.49 14.77
C TRP A 199 -8.54 5.68 16.06
N SER A 200 -9.70 5.75 16.71
CA SER A 200 -10.09 4.78 17.73
C SER A 200 -10.39 3.42 17.11
N LEU A 201 -10.52 2.39 17.94
CA LEU A 201 -10.90 1.06 17.44
C LEU A 201 -12.29 1.09 16.79
N SER A 202 -13.25 1.86 17.34
CA SER A 202 -14.56 2.05 16.70
C SER A 202 -14.46 2.77 15.36
N GLU A 203 -13.64 3.81 15.24
CA GLU A 203 -13.45 4.56 14.00
C GLU A 203 -12.78 3.71 12.92
N LEU A 204 -11.80 2.88 13.30
CA LEU A 204 -11.16 1.94 12.39
C LEU A 204 -12.16 0.88 11.87
N VAL A 205 -12.99 0.31 12.75
CA VAL A 205 -14.03 -0.66 12.32
C VAL A 205 -15.08 0.03 11.44
N ALA A 206 -15.46 1.27 11.77
CA ALA A 206 -16.36 2.06 10.95
C ALA A 206 -15.78 2.33 9.55
N HIS A 207 -14.48 2.63 9.46
CA HIS A 207 -13.79 2.76 8.19
C HIS A 207 -13.89 1.46 7.37
N ILE A 208 -13.70 0.29 8.01
CA ILE A 208 -13.83 -1.00 7.33
C ILE A 208 -15.24 -1.18 6.73
N ILE A 209 -16.27 -0.91 7.53
CA ILE A 209 -17.68 -1.01 7.11
C ILE A 209 -17.96 -0.09 5.92
N GLU A 210 -17.54 1.16 5.99
CA GLU A 210 -17.81 2.16 4.95
C GLU A 210 -17.04 1.91 3.66
N THR A 211 -15.81 1.40 3.76
CA THR A 211 -15.04 0.97 2.59
C THR A 211 -15.69 -0.24 1.91
N ASP A 212 -16.27 -1.16 2.68
CA ASP A 212 -17.01 -2.30 2.13
C ASP A 212 -18.32 -1.88 1.43
N LEU A 213 -19.06 -0.92 1.99
CA LEU A 213 -20.22 -0.31 1.33
C LEU A 213 -19.83 0.42 0.04
N LEU A 214 -18.72 1.16 0.05
CA LEU A 214 -18.16 1.79 -1.15
C LEU A 214 -17.81 0.73 -2.20
N PHE A 215 -17.19 -0.38 -1.80
CA PHE A 215 -16.89 -1.49 -2.70
C PHE A 215 -18.16 -2.04 -3.36
N ALA A 216 -19.20 -2.36 -2.58
CA ALA A 216 -20.48 -2.85 -3.10
C ALA A 216 -21.11 -1.87 -4.11
N ALA A 217 -21.10 -0.56 -3.80
CA ALA A 217 -21.63 0.47 -4.69
C ALA A 217 -20.86 0.53 -6.02
N ARG A 218 -19.53 0.42 -6.00
CA ARG A 218 -18.69 0.38 -7.20
C ARG A 218 -18.93 -0.87 -8.03
N VAL A 219 -19.03 -2.04 -7.39
CA VAL A 219 -19.32 -3.30 -8.07
C VAL A 219 -20.66 -3.21 -8.78
N HIS A 220 -21.70 -2.77 -8.07
CA HIS A 220 -23.03 -2.59 -8.64
C HIS A 220 -23.01 -1.66 -9.87
N ALA A 221 -22.34 -0.52 -9.79
CA ALA A 221 -22.22 0.44 -10.90
C ALA A 221 -21.55 -0.20 -12.14
N VAL A 222 -20.45 -0.94 -11.96
CA VAL A 222 -19.69 -1.56 -13.06
C VAL A 222 -20.43 -2.74 -13.70
N LEU A 223 -21.16 -3.52 -12.88
CA LEU A 223 -22.02 -4.59 -13.38
C LEU A 223 -23.20 -4.03 -14.20
N ALA A 224 -23.78 -2.91 -13.76
CA ALA A 224 -24.84 -2.23 -14.50
C ALA A 224 -24.33 -1.57 -15.79
N GLN A 225 -23.15 -0.95 -15.75
CA GLN A 225 -22.57 -0.21 -16.88
C GLN A 225 -21.06 -0.42 -16.96
N ASN A 226 -20.59 -0.97 -18.07
CA ASN A 226 -19.15 -1.03 -18.32
C ASN A 226 -18.58 0.39 -18.53
N ASP A 227 -17.37 0.61 -18.03
CA ASP A 227 -16.70 1.91 -17.96
C ASP A 227 -17.45 2.96 -17.11
N ALA A 228 -18.28 2.51 -16.15
CA ALA A 228 -18.97 3.39 -15.21
C ALA A 228 -17.97 4.30 -14.46
N PRO A 229 -18.30 5.60 -14.26
CA PRO A 229 -17.55 6.46 -13.38
C PRO A 229 -17.80 6.05 -11.92
N VAL A 230 -16.73 5.81 -11.16
CA VAL A 230 -16.80 5.25 -9.80
C VAL A 230 -16.09 6.11 -8.75
N ASP A 231 -15.77 7.35 -9.11
CA ASP A 231 -15.16 8.33 -8.22
C ASP A 231 -16.17 8.82 -7.17
N GLY A 232 -15.77 8.72 -5.91
CA GLY A 232 -16.50 9.33 -4.80
C GLY A 232 -16.13 10.80 -4.63
N GLN A 233 -17.07 11.61 -4.12
CA GLN A 233 -16.81 13.01 -3.76
C GLN A 233 -16.01 13.14 -2.44
N VAL A 234 -16.12 12.13 -1.58
CA VAL A 234 -15.46 12.07 -0.27
C VAL A 234 -14.35 11.01 -0.34
N MET A 235 -13.21 11.31 0.28
CA MET A 235 -12.11 10.35 0.35
C MET A 235 -12.52 9.14 1.19
N PRO A 236 -12.14 7.90 0.81
CA PRO A 236 -12.62 6.68 1.49
C PRO A 236 -12.40 6.67 3.01
N TRP A 237 -11.27 7.19 3.47
CA TRP A 237 -10.91 7.25 4.90
C TRP A 237 -11.74 8.26 5.71
N LEU A 238 -12.52 9.13 5.07
CA LEU A 238 -13.41 10.08 5.73
C LEU A 238 -14.88 9.63 5.73
N LEU A 239 -15.21 8.51 5.08
CA LEU A 239 -16.60 8.09 4.89
C LEU A 239 -17.35 7.77 6.20
N HIS A 240 -16.63 7.42 7.25
CA HIS A 240 -17.21 7.08 8.56
C HIS A 240 -17.52 8.30 9.43
N VAL A 241 -16.93 9.46 9.12
CA VAL A 241 -16.99 10.66 9.97
C VAL A 241 -18.43 11.18 10.07
N GLY A 242 -18.89 11.43 11.29
CA GLY A 242 -20.21 12.01 11.56
C GLY A 242 -21.39 11.05 11.41
N LYS A 243 -21.14 9.73 11.33
CA LYS A 243 -22.20 8.70 11.19
C LYS A 243 -22.57 7.99 12.50
N GLY A 244 -22.00 8.39 13.63
CA GLY A 244 -22.38 7.91 14.96
C GLY A 244 -21.82 6.55 15.34
N TYR A 245 -20.84 6.03 14.59
CA TYR A 245 -20.19 4.74 14.89
C TYR A 245 -19.47 4.74 16.24
N GLU A 246 -18.98 5.90 16.68
CA GLU A 246 -18.31 6.12 17.96
C GLU A 246 -19.21 5.83 19.18
N SER A 247 -20.53 5.82 19.00
CA SER A 247 -21.52 5.52 20.04
C SER A 247 -21.93 4.04 20.10
N LEU A 248 -21.45 3.21 19.16
CA LEU A 248 -21.83 1.81 19.05
C LEU A 248 -20.96 0.93 19.94
N ASP A 249 -21.57 -0.13 20.48
CA ASP A 249 -20.83 -1.19 21.14
C ASP A 249 -20.23 -2.17 20.11
N ALA A 250 -19.40 -3.10 20.59
CA ALA A 250 -18.73 -4.08 19.74
C ALA A 250 -19.75 -4.94 18.95
N ALA A 251 -20.85 -5.34 19.57
CA ALA A 251 -21.86 -6.19 18.93
C ALA A 251 -22.51 -5.47 17.74
N ALA A 252 -22.91 -4.21 17.92
CA ALA A 252 -23.50 -3.40 16.87
C ALA A 252 -22.51 -3.12 15.71
N LEU A 253 -21.23 -2.91 16.02
CA LEU A 253 -20.19 -2.77 14.99
C LEU A 253 -20.00 -4.06 14.19
N ILE A 254 -19.93 -5.21 14.87
CA ILE A 254 -19.82 -6.54 14.24
C ILE A 254 -21.02 -6.81 13.33
N ASP A 255 -22.24 -6.55 13.81
CA ASP A 255 -23.46 -6.78 13.03
C ASP A 255 -23.52 -5.91 11.79
N ARG A 256 -23.11 -4.63 11.89
CA ARG A 256 -23.01 -3.74 10.73
C ARG A 256 -22.01 -4.23 9.70
N PHE A 257 -20.83 -4.69 10.14
CA PHE A 257 -19.83 -5.23 9.23
C PHE A 257 -20.28 -6.53 8.55
N ARG A 258 -20.92 -7.44 9.30
CA ARG A 258 -21.52 -8.65 8.72
C ARG A 258 -22.55 -8.30 7.64
N ASN A 259 -23.42 -7.33 7.92
CA ASN A 259 -24.45 -6.91 6.98
C ASN A 259 -23.86 -6.28 5.71
N SER A 260 -22.87 -5.38 5.81
CA SER A 260 -22.20 -4.83 4.64
C SER A 260 -21.51 -5.94 3.85
N ARG A 261 -20.80 -6.84 4.54
CA ARG A 261 -20.03 -7.91 3.90
C ARG A 261 -20.91 -8.90 3.17
N SER A 262 -22.05 -9.27 3.74
CA SER A 262 -23.03 -10.13 3.08
C SER A 262 -23.56 -9.49 1.80
N ALA A 263 -23.81 -8.17 1.80
CA ALA A 263 -24.23 -7.45 0.59
C ALA A 263 -23.13 -7.44 -0.47
N SER A 264 -21.87 -7.18 -0.07
CA SER A 264 -20.71 -7.25 -0.98
C SER A 264 -20.55 -8.65 -1.60
N LEU A 265 -20.57 -9.71 -0.79
CA LEU A 265 -20.42 -11.09 -1.25
C LEU A 265 -21.53 -11.52 -2.21
N ALA A 266 -22.79 -11.14 -1.92
CA ALA A 266 -23.92 -11.44 -2.79
C ALA A 266 -23.77 -10.85 -4.20
N LEU A 267 -23.01 -9.76 -4.37
CA LEU A 267 -22.73 -9.17 -5.68
C LEU A 267 -21.62 -9.89 -6.46
N ILE A 268 -20.68 -10.53 -5.78
CA ILE A 268 -19.43 -11.01 -6.41
C ILE A 268 -19.24 -12.53 -6.42
N GLN A 269 -19.91 -13.27 -5.53
CA GLN A 269 -19.66 -14.71 -5.33
C GLN A 269 -19.96 -15.56 -6.56
N ASP A 270 -20.95 -15.16 -7.37
CA ASP A 270 -21.43 -15.90 -8.54
C ASP A 270 -20.96 -15.28 -9.87
N LEU A 271 -20.04 -14.31 -9.83
CA LEU A 271 -19.53 -13.67 -11.05
C LEU A 271 -18.74 -14.66 -11.90
N ALA A 272 -19.03 -14.67 -13.21
CA ALA A 272 -18.24 -15.45 -14.14
C ALA A 272 -16.83 -14.84 -14.27
N PRO A 273 -15.80 -15.63 -14.65
CA PRO A 273 -14.43 -15.12 -14.81
C PRO A 273 -14.31 -13.88 -15.71
N ARG A 274 -15.17 -13.77 -16.75
CA ARG A 274 -15.22 -12.61 -17.65
C ARG A 274 -15.74 -11.34 -16.98
N ASP A 275 -16.59 -11.46 -15.96
CA ASP A 275 -17.21 -10.32 -15.30
C ASP A 275 -16.18 -9.58 -14.45
N TRP A 276 -15.21 -10.29 -13.87
CA TRP A 276 -14.06 -9.71 -13.17
C TRP A 276 -13.21 -8.77 -14.05
N ALA A 277 -13.24 -8.93 -15.37
CA ALA A 277 -12.55 -8.07 -16.32
C ALA A 277 -13.36 -6.83 -16.75
N ARG A 278 -14.60 -6.65 -16.26
CA ARG A 278 -15.39 -5.45 -16.53
C ARG A 278 -14.70 -4.22 -15.98
N ARG A 279 -14.82 -3.13 -16.73
CA ARG A 279 -14.04 -1.92 -16.55
C ARG A 279 -14.83 -0.83 -15.84
N ALA A 280 -14.10 0.03 -15.15
CA ALA A 280 -14.57 1.26 -14.53
C ALA A 280 -13.64 2.42 -14.92
N ASN A 281 -14.19 3.62 -14.99
CA ASN A 281 -13.40 4.84 -15.05
C ASN A 281 -13.21 5.38 -13.63
N MET A 282 -11.96 5.44 -13.18
CA MET A 282 -11.60 5.97 -11.87
C MET A 282 -10.44 6.95 -12.02
N ARG A 283 -10.70 8.22 -11.71
CA ARG A 283 -9.72 9.33 -11.78
C ARG A 283 -9.02 9.42 -13.14
N GLY A 284 -9.76 9.21 -14.23
CA GLY A 284 -9.24 9.24 -15.59
C GLY A 284 -8.39 8.03 -15.99
N SER A 285 -8.31 7.00 -15.13
CA SER A 285 -7.66 5.72 -15.39
C SER A 285 -8.69 4.60 -15.48
N VAL A 286 -8.28 3.47 -16.05
CA VAL A 286 -9.11 2.27 -16.14
C VAL A 286 -8.79 1.35 -14.96
N ALA A 287 -9.82 0.96 -14.23
CA ALA A 287 -9.78 -0.11 -13.23
C ALA A 287 -10.74 -1.23 -13.63
N THR A 288 -10.54 -2.42 -13.09
CA THR A 288 -11.43 -3.58 -13.29
C THR A 288 -12.11 -4.01 -11.99
N LEU A 289 -13.15 -4.85 -12.09
CA LEU A 289 -13.72 -5.50 -10.90
C LEU A 289 -12.69 -6.34 -10.15
N LEU A 290 -11.73 -6.95 -10.84
CA LEU A 290 -10.60 -7.65 -10.22
C LEU A 290 -9.71 -6.71 -9.41
N ASP A 291 -9.43 -5.50 -9.93
CA ASP A 291 -8.68 -4.49 -9.18
C ASP A 291 -9.43 -4.08 -7.91
N PHE A 292 -10.75 -3.88 -7.98
CA PHE A 292 -11.55 -3.54 -6.80
C PHE A 292 -11.64 -4.68 -5.79
N GLY A 293 -11.82 -5.92 -6.25
CA GLY A 293 -11.88 -7.10 -5.37
C GLY A 293 -10.54 -7.32 -4.66
N THR A 294 -9.43 -7.17 -5.39
CA THR A 294 -8.11 -7.23 -4.80
C THR A 294 -7.87 -6.09 -3.81
N TRP A 295 -8.37 -4.90 -4.15
CA TRP A 295 -8.28 -3.73 -3.28
C TRP A 295 -8.94 -3.96 -1.92
N ILE A 296 -10.19 -4.39 -1.91
CA ILE A 296 -10.94 -4.61 -0.66
C ILE A 296 -10.37 -5.77 0.16
N ALA A 297 -9.86 -6.83 -0.48
CA ALA A 297 -9.27 -7.97 0.24
C ALA A 297 -7.94 -7.61 0.93
N ASN A 298 -7.09 -6.84 0.25
CA ASN A 298 -5.88 -6.29 0.86
C ASN A 298 -6.22 -5.32 2.01
N HIS A 299 -7.26 -4.52 1.83
CA HIS A 299 -7.77 -3.60 2.84
C HIS A 299 -8.22 -4.29 4.12
N ASP A 300 -9.03 -5.33 4.01
CA ASP A 300 -9.43 -6.13 5.16
C ASP A 300 -8.22 -6.75 5.85
N THR A 301 -7.28 -7.30 5.08
CA THR A 301 -6.06 -7.93 5.63
C THR A 301 -5.22 -6.92 6.40
N GLY A 302 -4.97 -5.74 5.83
CA GLY A 302 -4.16 -4.68 6.45
C GLY A 302 -4.80 -4.14 7.72
N HIS A 303 -6.06 -3.72 7.66
CA HIS A 303 -6.74 -3.16 8.82
C HIS A 303 -7.03 -4.20 9.91
N LEU A 304 -7.18 -5.49 9.58
CA LEU A 304 -7.26 -6.52 10.60
C LEU A 304 -5.95 -6.63 11.41
N GLN A 305 -4.79 -6.46 10.78
CA GLN A 305 -3.52 -6.40 11.52
C GLN A 305 -3.42 -5.14 12.39
N GLN A 306 -3.91 -4.00 11.89
CA GLN A 306 -4.02 -2.77 12.68
C GLN A 306 -4.93 -2.95 13.91
N VAL A 307 -6.11 -3.56 13.74
CA VAL A 307 -7.04 -3.91 14.83
C VAL A 307 -6.35 -4.80 15.87
N ARG A 308 -5.68 -5.87 15.43
CA ARG A 308 -4.93 -6.79 16.30
C ARG A 308 -3.88 -6.06 17.12
N ARG A 309 -3.13 -5.16 16.49
CA ARG A 309 -2.12 -4.34 17.16
C ARG A 309 -2.75 -3.45 18.23
N MET A 310 -3.80 -2.71 17.90
CA MET A 310 -4.49 -1.81 18.84
C MET A 310 -5.10 -2.58 20.02
N VAL A 311 -5.79 -3.70 19.75
CA VAL A 311 -6.38 -4.53 20.81
C VAL A 311 -5.31 -5.08 21.75
N ARG A 312 -4.15 -5.51 21.23
CA ARG A 312 -3.03 -5.96 22.09
C ARG A 312 -2.52 -4.85 22.99
N GLN A 313 -2.38 -3.62 22.47
CA GLN A 313 -1.88 -2.47 23.23
C GLN A 313 -2.85 -2.04 24.34
N LEU A 314 -4.16 -2.13 24.08
CA LEU A 314 -5.20 -1.71 25.02
C LEU A 314 -5.54 -2.76 26.09
N ARG A 315 -4.99 -3.98 25.98
CA ARG A 315 -5.17 -5.07 26.95
C ARG A 315 -4.08 -5.09 28.04
N VAL A 316 -3.01 -4.31 27.85
CA VAL A 316 -1.91 -4.14 28.82
C VAL A 316 -2.31 -3.06 29.82
#